data_AF-A0A5F5XLS6-F1
#
_entry.id   AF-A0A5F5XLS6-F1
#
_cell.length_a   1.000
_cell.length_b   1.000
_cell.length_c   1.000
_cell.angle_alpha   90.00
_cell.angle_beta   90.00
_cell.angle_gamma   90.00
#
_symmetry.space_group_name_H-M   'P 1'
#
loop_
_entity.id
_entity.type
_entity.pdbx_description
1 polymer ?
#
loop_
_entity_poly.entity_id
_entity_poly.type
_entity_poly.pdbx_seq_one_letter_code
_entity_poly.pdbx_strand_id
1 'polypeptide(L)'
;MRNLWRQFGFSRILFKVETCRISESESLAPLAWTSQIQKLSRAPGIFLLDQRRRFSTMTEIETNQRDSELFSPPSNVRGMTKLDRTAFKKTVTIPVLKVRKEIVNKLMRSLKRAALQRPGIKRVIEDPEDEESRLVMLDPYKIFTDGSFERAELGILKQLNVSPQIHKYNLELTYENFKSEEILRAVLPEGQDVTSGFSRVGHIAHLNLRDHQLPFKHLIGQVMIDKNPGITSAVNKINNIDNTYRNFQMEVLSGEENMMTKVRENGYTYEFDFSKVYWNPRLSTEHSRITELLKSGDVLFDVFAGVGPFAIPVAKKNCTVFANDLNPESHKWLLHNCKLNKVDQKVKVFNLDGKDFLQGPVREELMQQLGPLSKERKHSVHIVMNLPAKAIEFLSVFKLLLDGPPCGIELLPIVHCYSFSKDPNPAKDVQQRAGAVLGISLEACSSVHLVRNVAPNKEMLCITFRIPAAVLYKNQTLTLENQRILKLKLKLKCEVHISFLYLKLPGPMGS
;
A
#
# COMPACT_ATOMS: atom_id res chain seq x y z
N MET A 1 -32.23 -37.58 35.92
CA MET A 1 -32.26 -36.99 34.58
C MET A 1 -31.24 -35.86 34.53
N ARG A 2 -30.05 -36.13 33.96
CA ARG A 2 -28.89 -35.24 33.91
C ARG A 2 -28.63 -34.89 32.45
N ASN A 3 -28.62 -33.60 32.12
CA ASN A 3 -28.26 -33.10 30.80
C ASN A 3 -26.74 -33.02 30.68
N LEU A 4 -26.18 -33.86 29.80
CA LEU A 4 -24.77 -33.85 29.41
C LEU A 4 -24.54 -32.91 28.22
N TRP A 5 -23.54 -32.06 28.38
CA TRP A 5 -22.85 -31.35 27.31
C TRP A 5 -22.18 -32.34 26.34
N ARG A 6 -22.23 -32.06 25.03
CA ARG A 6 -21.31 -32.63 24.04
C ARG A 6 -20.62 -31.53 23.25
N GLN A 7 -19.29 -31.65 23.23
CA GLN A 7 -18.31 -30.88 22.48
C GLN A 7 -18.40 -31.18 20.97
N PHE A 8 -18.22 -30.16 20.13
CA PHE A 8 -17.79 -30.35 18.74
C PHE A 8 -16.31 -29.96 18.64
N GLY A 9 -15.48 -30.96 18.33
CA GLY A 9 -14.06 -30.80 18.05
C GLY A 9 -13.82 -30.33 16.62
N PHE A 10 -12.82 -29.46 16.44
CA PHE A 10 -12.20 -29.20 15.15
C PHE A 10 -10.75 -29.64 15.19
N SER A 11 -10.43 -30.57 14.29
CA SER A 11 -9.13 -31.18 14.07
C SER A 11 -8.09 -30.16 13.61
N ARG A 12 -6.91 -30.23 14.21
CA ARG A 12 -5.68 -29.58 13.75
C ARG A 12 -5.15 -30.31 12.51
N ILE A 13 -5.06 -29.61 11.38
CA ILE A 13 -4.25 -30.07 10.24
C ILE A 13 -2.86 -29.43 10.39
N LEU A 14 -1.88 -30.25 10.74
CA LEU A 14 -0.45 -29.91 10.65
C LEU A 14 -0.04 -29.87 9.17
N PHE A 15 0.47 -28.74 8.70
CA PHE A 15 1.23 -28.70 7.46
C PHE A 15 2.67 -29.16 7.73
N LYS A 16 3.01 -30.32 7.18
CA LYS A 16 4.35 -30.89 7.13
C LYS A 16 5.11 -30.18 6.00
N VAL A 17 6.21 -29.50 6.34
CA VAL A 17 7.14 -28.90 5.38
C VAL A 17 8.05 -30.02 4.87
N GLU A 18 7.91 -30.40 3.60
CA GLU A 18 8.86 -31.28 2.93
C GLU A 18 10.01 -30.44 2.36
N THR A 19 11.16 -30.55 3.01
CA THR A 19 12.47 -30.13 2.49
C THR A 19 12.97 -31.18 1.50
N CYS A 20 13.02 -30.83 0.21
CA CYS A 20 13.71 -31.65 -0.79
C CYS A 20 15.20 -31.27 -0.81
N ARG A 21 16.05 -32.18 -0.32
CA ARG A 21 17.50 -32.15 -0.51
C ARG A 21 17.81 -32.64 -1.92
N ILE A 22 18.58 -31.86 -2.69
CA ILE A 22 19.25 -32.36 -3.90
C ILE A 22 20.75 -32.26 -3.62
N SER A 23 21.40 -33.43 -3.67
CA SER A 23 22.82 -33.67 -3.48
C SER A 23 23.63 -33.25 -4.69
N GLU A 24 24.83 -32.76 -4.42
CA GLU A 24 25.91 -32.45 -5.36
C GLU A 24 26.36 -33.67 -6.18
N SER A 25 26.79 -33.43 -7.41
CA SER A 25 27.91 -34.16 -8.01
C SER A 25 28.68 -33.23 -8.94
N GLU A 26 29.98 -33.15 -8.71
CA GLU A 26 30.97 -32.36 -9.43
C GLU A 26 31.35 -33.00 -10.77
N SER A 27 31.65 -32.18 -11.79
CA SER A 27 32.82 -32.42 -12.65
C SER A 27 33.22 -31.17 -13.46
N LEU A 28 34.40 -30.66 -13.10
CA LEU A 28 35.53 -30.20 -13.92
C LEU A 28 35.33 -29.25 -15.14
N ALA A 29 35.76 -28.00 -14.90
CA ALA A 29 36.37 -26.91 -15.70
C ALA A 29 37.01 -27.21 -17.10
N PRO A 30 37.63 -26.21 -17.80
CA PRO A 30 37.23 -24.84 -18.16
C PRO A 30 37.58 -24.49 -19.65
N LEU A 31 36.95 -23.47 -20.26
CA LEU A 31 37.57 -22.76 -21.40
C LEU A 31 37.21 -21.28 -21.40
N ALA A 32 38.25 -20.45 -21.22
CA ALA A 32 38.22 -19.00 -21.37
C ALA A 32 38.91 -18.64 -22.69
N TRP A 33 38.31 -17.81 -23.54
CA TRP A 33 39.04 -16.98 -24.51
C TRP A 33 38.37 -15.59 -24.62
N THR A 34 39.13 -14.59 -24.17
CA THR A 34 39.05 -13.15 -24.48
C THR A 34 39.23 -12.93 -26.00
N SER A 35 38.98 -11.82 -26.70
CA SER A 35 38.87 -10.38 -26.46
C SER A 35 38.40 -9.75 -27.79
N GLN A 36 37.81 -8.54 -27.80
CA GLN A 36 38.30 -7.43 -28.65
C GLN A 36 37.48 -6.15 -28.42
N ILE A 37 38.17 -5.13 -27.91
CA ILE A 37 37.77 -3.72 -27.94
C ILE A 37 38.60 -3.06 -29.04
N GLN A 38 37.96 -2.33 -29.95
CA GLN A 38 38.60 -1.30 -30.76
C GLN A 38 38.11 0.09 -30.30
N LYS A 39 39.09 0.97 -30.05
CA LYS A 39 38.96 2.38 -29.67
C LYS A 39 38.94 3.29 -30.91
N LEU A 40 38.61 4.57 -30.64
CA LEU A 40 38.83 5.84 -31.36
C LEU A 40 37.50 6.45 -31.87
N SER A 41 37.16 7.74 -31.68
CA SER A 41 37.80 8.88 -31.01
C SER A 41 36.89 10.14 -31.07
N ARG A 42 37.14 11.10 -30.16
CA ARG A 42 36.86 12.57 -30.20
C ARG A 42 35.41 13.10 -30.19
N ALA A 43 35.14 13.92 -29.15
CA ALA A 43 34.01 14.84 -28.91
C ALA A 43 33.96 16.00 -29.95
N PRO A 44 32.92 16.89 -30.06
CA PRO A 44 32.08 17.45 -28.97
C PRO A 44 30.57 17.71 -29.25
N GLY A 45 29.80 17.79 -28.15
CA GLY A 45 28.68 18.70 -27.89
C GLY A 45 27.54 18.87 -28.91
N ILE A 46 26.33 18.48 -28.52
CA ILE A 46 25.09 19.29 -28.62
C ILE A 46 24.09 18.72 -27.60
N PHE A 47 23.59 19.62 -26.74
CA PHE A 47 22.44 19.40 -25.86
C PHE A 47 21.23 18.99 -26.71
N LEU A 48 20.67 17.80 -26.47
CA LEU A 48 19.34 17.46 -26.94
C LEU A 48 18.48 17.11 -25.72
N LEU A 49 17.48 17.97 -25.51
CA LEU A 49 16.35 17.74 -24.62
C LEU A 49 15.75 16.36 -24.94
N ASP A 50 15.78 15.44 -23.97
CA ASP A 50 14.98 14.23 -24.04
C ASP A 50 13.52 14.62 -23.74
N GLN A 51 12.81 15.02 -24.78
CA GLN A 51 11.36 15.15 -24.76
C GLN A 51 10.77 13.77 -24.49
N ARG A 52 10.20 13.62 -23.28
CA ARG A 52 9.27 12.55 -22.92
C ARG A 52 8.39 12.21 -24.11
N ARG A 53 8.59 11.00 -24.67
CA ARG A 53 7.70 10.42 -25.66
C ARG A 53 6.29 10.43 -25.08
N ARG A 54 5.45 11.25 -25.71
CA ARG A 54 4.00 11.25 -25.59
C ARG A 54 3.50 9.81 -25.70
N PHE A 55 2.63 9.43 -24.77
CA PHE A 55 1.82 8.24 -24.88
C PHE A 55 1.18 8.22 -26.27
N SER A 56 1.43 7.14 -27.01
CA SER A 56 0.84 6.88 -28.31
C SER A 56 -0.66 6.67 -28.13
N THR A 57 -1.44 7.69 -28.48
CA THR A 57 -2.88 7.59 -28.66
C THR A 57 -3.21 6.76 -29.90
N MET A 58 -4.26 5.93 -29.76
CA MET A 58 -5.12 5.36 -30.80
C MET A 58 -4.69 4.08 -31.53
N THR A 59 -5.17 2.95 -31.01
CA THR A 59 -5.89 1.91 -31.79
C THR A 59 -6.83 1.04 -30.92
N GLU A 60 -7.29 1.54 -29.77
CA GLU A 60 -8.20 0.83 -28.84
C GLU A 60 -9.59 1.47 -28.71
N ILE A 61 -9.82 2.60 -29.39
CA ILE A 61 -11.03 3.42 -29.19
C ILE A 61 -12.19 2.95 -30.09
N GLU A 62 -11.92 2.33 -31.25
CA GLU A 62 -12.99 1.97 -32.20
C GLU A 62 -13.59 0.58 -31.95
N THR A 63 -12.88 -0.34 -31.29
CA THR A 63 -13.42 -1.67 -30.94
C THR A 63 -14.33 -1.65 -29.70
N ASN A 64 -14.07 -0.76 -28.73
CA ASN A 64 -14.80 -0.71 -27.45
C ASN A 64 -16.23 -0.13 -27.52
N GLN A 65 -16.65 0.53 -28.62
CA GLN A 65 -17.96 1.18 -28.66
C GLN A 65 -19.14 0.21 -28.79
N ARG A 66 -18.97 -0.95 -29.43
CA ARG A 66 -20.01 -1.99 -29.51
C ARG A 66 -20.02 -2.92 -28.29
N ASP A 67 -18.94 -2.93 -27.51
CA ASP A 67 -18.75 -3.85 -26.38
C ASP A 67 -19.50 -3.42 -25.10
N SER A 68 -19.96 -2.16 -25.01
CA SER A 68 -20.35 -1.52 -23.74
C SER A 68 -21.85 -1.50 -23.42
N GLU A 69 -22.76 -1.73 -24.38
CA GLU A 69 -24.20 -1.49 -24.13
C GLU A 69 -25.01 -2.73 -23.76
N LEU A 70 -24.60 -3.93 -24.20
CA LEU A 70 -25.42 -5.12 -23.99
C LEU A 70 -25.61 -5.40 -22.49
N PHE A 71 -24.51 -5.42 -21.75
CA PHE A 71 -24.48 -5.69 -20.32
C PHE A 71 -24.44 -4.44 -19.43
N SER A 72 -24.72 -3.24 -19.98
CA SER A 72 -24.90 -2.04 -19.15
C SER A 72 -26.27 -2.04 -18.48
N PRO A 73 -26.42 -1.40 -17.31
CA PRO A 73 -27.73 -1.14 -16.74
C PRO A 73 -28.65 -0.36 -17.69
N PRO A 74 -29.98 -0.47 -17.53
CA PRO A 74 -30.95 0.34 -18.26
C PRO A 74 -30.67 1.86 -18.19
N SER A 75 -30.87 2.59 -19.28
CA SER A 75 -30.63 4.05 -19.32
C SER A 75 -31.65 4.87 -18.53
N ASN A 76 -32.83 4.31 -18.25
CA ASN A 76 -33.90 4.96 -17.46
C ASN A 76 -33.55 5.13 -15.96
N VAL A 77 -32.47 4.51 -15.46
CA VAL A 77 -32.00 4.74 -14.08
C VAL A 77 -31.21 6.04 -13.92
N ARG A 78 -30.93 6.75 -15.03
CA ARG A 78 -30.19 8.00 -15.03
C ARG A 78 -30.89 9.07 -14.19
N GLY A 79 -30.14 9.75 -13.34
CA GLY A 79 -30.65 10.80 -12.46
C GLY A 79 -31.40 10.30 -11.22
N MET A 80 -31.48 8.99 -11.01
CA MET A 80 -32.07 8.39 -9.81
C MET A 80 -31.30 8.83 -8.55
N THR A 81 -31.99 9.39 -7.56
CA THR A 81 -31.39 9.83 -6.28
C THR A 81 -31.74 8.92 -5.10
N LYS A 82 -32.82 8.15 -5.22
CA LYS A 82 -33.21 7.09 -4.29
C LYS A 82 -33.09 5.74 -4.98
N LEU A 83 -32.32 4.81 -4.41
CA LEU A 83 -32.02 3.55 -5.07
C LEU A 83 -33.28 2.68 -5.20
N ASP A 84 -33.72 2.48 -6.44
CA ASP A 84 -34.69 1.45 -6.80
C ASP A 84 -33.95 0.30 -7.51
N ARG A 85 -33.79 -0.83 -6.82
CA ARG A 85 -33.10 -2.01 -7.36
C ARG A 85 -33.88 -2.67 -8.49
N THR A 86 -35.20 -2.52 -8.54
CA THR A 86 -36.06 -3.14 -9.55
C THR A 86 -35.91 -2.46 -10.91
N ALA A 87 -35.60 -1.16 -10.92
CA ALA A 87 -35.34 -0.39 -12.14
C ALA A 87 -34.10 -0.85 -12.91
N PHE A 88 -33.24 -1.68 -12.32
CA PHE A 88 -32.06 -2.27 -12.99
C PHE A 88 -32.40 -3.52 -13.81
N LYS A 89 -33.66 -3.98 -13.84
CA LYS A 89 -34.06 -5.16 -14.60
C LYS A 89 -33.90 -4.91 -16.10
N LYS A 90 -33.15 -5.78 -16.78
CA LYS A 90 -32.90 -5.75 -18.23
C LYS A 90 -32.83 -7.16 -18.78
N THR A 91 -33.53 -7.43 -19.88
CA THR A 91 -33.41 -8.71 -20.59
C THR A 91 -32.48 -8.55 -21.78
N VAL A 92 -31.49 -9.44 -21.89
CA VAL A 92 -30.53 -9.47 -23.01
C VAL A 92 -30.57 -10.85 -23.66
N THR A 93 -30.61 -10.88 -24.98
CA THR A 93 -30.53 -12.14 -25.72
C THR A 93 -29.07 -12.51 -25.94
N ILE A 94 -28.66 -13.68 -25.46
CA ILE A 94 -27.29 -14.18 -25.57
C ILE A 94 -27.24 -15.53 -26.28
N PRO A 95 -26.14 -15.86 -26.96
CA PRO A 95 -25.90 -17.17 -27.53
C PRO A 95 -25.63 -18.19 -26.43
N VAL A 96 -26.23 -19.38 -26.55
CA VAL A 96 -26.02 -20.51 -25.64
C VAL A 96 -25.78 -21.80 -26.40
N LEU A 97 -25.03 -22.70 -25.78
CA LEU A 97 -24.82 -24.07 -26.26
C LEU A 97 -25.55 -25.04 -25.34
N LYS A 98 -26.47 -25.83 -25.91
CA LYS A 98 -27.17 -26.90 -25.19
C LYS A 98 -26.29 -28.14 -25.09
N VAL A 99 -26.08 -28.63 -23.88
CA VAL A 99 -25.15 -29.75 -23.59
C VAL A 99 -25.73 -30.67 -22.52
N ARG A 100 -25.43 -31.96 -22.58
CA ARG A 100 -25.86 -32.91 -21.56
C ARG A 100 -25.15 -32.66 -20.23
N LYS A 101 -25.85 -32.83 -19.11
CA LYS A 101 -25.34 -32.52 -17.77
C LYS A 101 -24.03 -33.24 -17.43
N GLU A 102 -23.81 -34.47 -17.91
CA GLU A 102 -22.63 -35.29 -17.56
C GLU A 102 -21.33 -34.75 -18.15
N ILE A 103 -21.42 -34.07 -19.30
CA ILE A 103 -20.24 -33.63 -20.07
C ILE A 103 -19.88 -32.16 -19.85
N VAL A 104 -20.76 -31.38 -19.20
CA VAL A 104 -20.57 -29.94 -18.91
C VAL A 104 -19.19 -29.67 -18.30
N ASN A 105 -18.82 -30.41 -17.24
CA ASN A 105 -17.59 -30.16 -16.51
C ASN A 105 -16.33 -30.41 -17.34
N LYS A 106 -16.38 -31.36 -18.28
CA LYS A 106 -15.28 -31.66 -19.19
C LYS A 106 -15.19 -30.58 -20.28
N LEU A 107 -16.34 -30.19 -20.83
CA LEU A 107 -16.42 -29.18 -21.89
C LEU A 107 -16.02 -27.77 -21.40
N MET A 108 -16.44 -27.37 -20.21
CA MET A 108 -16.15 -26.04 -19.64
C MET A 108 -14.66 -25.77 -19.41
N ARG A 109 -13.81 -26.80 -19.34
CA ARG A 109 -12.36 -26.62 -19.28
C ARG A 109 -11.79 -26.08 -20.60
N SER A 110 -12.43 -26.47 -21.70
CA SER A 110 -12.00 -26.17 -23.06
C SER A 110 -12.68 -24.94 -23.63
N LEU A 111 -13.97 -24.73 -23.34
CA LEU A 111 -14.75 -23.57 -23.79
C LEU A 111 -14.54 -22.31 -22.92
N LYS A 112 -13.45 -22.20 -22.15
CA LYS A 112 -13.24 -21.00 -21.31
C LYS A 112 -13.21 -19.71 -22.12
N ARG A 113 -12.67 -19.75 -23.34
CA ARG A 113 -12.56 -18.58 -24.22
C ARG A 113 -13.91 -18.17 -24.82
N ALA A 114 -14.65 -19.15 -25.33
CA ALA A 114 -15.98 -18.98 -25.89
C ALA A 114 -17.08 -18.69 -24.87
N ALA A 115 -16.95 -19.17 -23.62
CA ALA A 115 -17.96 -18.95 -22.58
C ALA A 115 -17.98 -17.50 -22.07
N LEU A 116 -19.17 -17.01 -21.71
CA LEU A 116 -19.37 -15.69 -21.12
C LEU A 116 -18.62 -15.57 -19.78
N GLN A 117 -17.66 -14.64 -19.70
CA GLN A 117 -16.87 -14.42 -18.49
C GLN A 117 -17.29 -13.13 -17.78
N ARG A 118 -18.33 -13.20 -16.96
CA ARG A 118 -18.83 -12.04 -16.21
C ARG A 118 -19.08 -12.38 -14.74
N PRO A 119 -18.47 -11.65 -13.78
CA PRO A 119 -18.77 -11.81 -12.35
C PRO A 119 -20.26 -11.62 -12.07
N GLY A 120 -20.84 -12.45 -11.21
CA GLY A 120 -22.26 -12.38 -10.87
C GLY A 120 -23.21 -13.04 -11.87
N ILE A 121 -22.71 -13.60 -12.98
CA ILE A 121 -23.49 -14.36 -13.95
C ILE A 121 -22.97 -15.81 -14.00
N LYS A 122 -23.88 -16.78 -13.86
CA LYS A 122 -23.52 -18.20 -13.96
C LYS A 122 -23.18 -18.53 -15.41
N ARG A 123 -22.05 -19.20 -15.62
CA ARG A 123 -21.60 -19.65 -16.97
C ARG A 123 -22.45 -20.77 -17.55
N VAL A 124 -23.10 -21.53 -16.66
CA VAL A 124 -23.95 -22.66 -17.02
C VAL A 124 -25.22 -22.53 -16.20
N ILE A 125 -26.36 -22.69 -16.86
CA ILE A 125 -27.69 -22.68 -16.25
C ILE A 125 -28.44 -23.96 -16.62
N GLU A 126 -29.51 -24.22 -15.89
CA GLU A 126 -30.45 -25.28 -16.22
C GLU A 126 -31.21 -24.92 -17.50
N ASP A 127 -31.46 -25.93 -18.33
CA ASP A 127 -32.31 -25.78 -19.51
C ASP A 127 -33.77 -25.88 -19.05
N PRO A 128 -34.59 -24.83 -19.19
CA PRO A 128 -35.98 -24.84 -18.75
C PRO A 128 -36.85 -25.84 -19.53
N GLU A 129 -36.39 -26.30 -20.70
CA GLU A 129 -37.13 -27.24 -21.55
C GLU A 129 -36.66 -28.69 -21.37
N ASP A 130 -35.53 -28.94 -20.70
CA ASP A 130 -34.91 -30.27 -20.64
C ASP A 130 -34.02 -30.44 -19.39
N GLU A 131 -34.50 -31.23 -18.43
CA GLU A 131 -33.81 -31.48 -17.15
C GLU A 131 -32.46 -32.21 -17.30
N GLU A 132 -32.27 -32.97 -18.38
CA GLU A 132 -31.04 -33.71 -18.67
C GLU A 132 -29.97 -32.83 -19.35
N SER A 133 -30.38 -31.65 -19.82
CA SER A 133 -29.52 -30.69 -20.49
C SER A 133 -29.21 -29.47 -19.62
N ARG A 134 -28.15 -28.78 -20.01
CA ARG A 134 -27.70 -27.51 -19.44
C ARG A 134 -27.38 -26.55 -20.58
N LEU A 135 -27.57 -25.27 -20.34
CA LEU A 135 -27.21 -24.22 -21.29
C LEU A 135 -25.89 -23.59 -20.85
N VAL A 136 -24.86 -23.70 -21.69
CA VAL A 136 -23.60 -22.99 -21.52
C VAL A 136 -23.74 -21.62 -22.16
N MET A 137 -23.60 -20.56 -21.36
CA MET A 137 -23.63 -19.19 -21.87
C MET A 137 -22.36 -18.86 -22.63
N LEU A 138 -22.52 -18.45 -23.88
CA LEU A 138 -21.42 -18.05 -24.75
C LEU A 138 -21.26 -16.54 -24.76
N ASP A 139 -20.04 -16.09 -25.00
CA ASP A 139 -19.71 -14.68 -25.11
C ASP A 139 -20.26 -14.12 -26.44
N PRO A 140 -21.26 -13.22 -26.39
CA PRO A 140 -21.92 -12.71 -27.59
C PRO A 140 -20.98 -11.91 -28.50
N TYR A 141 -19.84 -11.44 -27.99
CA TYR A 141 -18.86 -10.71 -28.79
C TYR A 141 -17.84 -11.61 -29.49
N LYS A 142 -17.79 -12.90 -29.11
CA LYS A 142 -16.89 -13.88 -29.72
C LYS A 142 -17.66 -14.90 -30.55
N ILE A 143 -18.88 -15.23 -30.13
CA ILE A 143 -19.66 -16.32 -30.70
C ILE A 143 -20.97 -15.77 -31.27
N PHE A 144 -20.98 -15.49 -32.58
CA PHE A 144 -22.15 -14.95 -33.29
C PHE A 144 -22.93 -16.03 -34.04
N THR A 145 -22.22 -17.05 -34.53
CA THR A 145 -22.73 -18.14 -35.38
C THR A 145 -21.97 -19.44 -35.10
N ASP A 146 -22.52 -20.58 -35.53
CA ASP A 146 -21.96 -21.92 -35.26
C ASP A 146 -20.53 -22.08 -35.80
N GLY A 147 -20.12 -21.24 -36.78
CA GLY A 147 -18.76 -21.19 -37.31
C GLY A 147 -17.78 -20.34 -36.49
N SER A 148 -18.22 -19.71 -35.40
CA SER A 148 -17.38 -18.81 -34.58
C SER A 148 -16.46 -19.56 -33.61
N PHE A 149 -16.68 -20.86 -33.40
CA PHE A 149 -15.83 -21.69 -32.56
C PHE A 149 -14.45 -21.89 -33.19
N GLU A 150 -13.40 -21.85 -32.36
CA GLU A 150 -12.04 -22.15 -32.83
C GLU A 150 -11.92 -23.64 -33.25
N ARG A 151 -10.96 -23.97 -34.13
CA ARG A 151 -10.73 -25.37 -34.56
C ARG A 151 -10.53 -26.34 -33.39
N ALA A 152 -9.83 -25.89 -32.34
CA ALA A 152 -9.61 -26.68 -31.14
C ALA A 152 -10.92 -26.93 -30.37
N GLU A 153 -11.80 -25.93 -30.30
CA GLU A 153 -13.11 -26.04 -29.65
C GLU A 153 -14.04 -26.97 -30.45
N LEU A 154 -14.10 -26.83 -31.78
CA LEU A 154 -14.85 -27.73 -32.67
C LEU A 154 -14.40 -29.19 -32.56
N GLY A 155 -13.08 -29.43 -32.47
CA GLY A 155 -12.52 -30.76 -32.27
C GLY A 155 -13.01 -31.41 -30.96
N ILE A 156 -13.10 -30.62 -29.89
CA ILE A 156 -13.56 -31.09 -28.57
C ILE A 156 -15.07 -31.30 -28.56
N LEU A 157 -15.85 -30.40 -29.18
CA LEU A 157 -17.29 -30.57 -29.35
C LEU A 157 -17.60 -31.87 -30.08
N LYS A 158 -16.88 -32.17 -31.17
CA LYS A 158 -16.98 -33.42 -31.91
C LYS A 158 -16.58 -34.63 -31.06
N GLN A 159 -15.48 -34.54 -30.29
CA GLN A 159 -15.04 -35.63 -29.41
C GLN A 159 -16.06 -35.96 -28.30
N LEU A 160 -16.83 -34.96 -27.85
CA LEU A 160 -17.83 -35.10 -26.80
C LEU A 160 -19.25 -35.32 -27.34
N ASN A 161 -19.40 -35.52 -28.66
CA ASN A 161 -20.70 -35.66 -29.34
C ASN A 161 -21.67 -34.50 -29.05
N VAL A 162 -21.15 -33.28 -29.01
CA VAL A 162 -21.94 -32.05 -28.83
C VAL A 162 -22.11 -31.38 -30.19
N SER A 163 -23.38 -31.08 -30.56
CA SER A 163 -23.67 -30.26 -31.72
C SER A 163 -23.21 -28.82 -31.47
N PRO A 164 -22.47 -28.17 -32.39
CA PRO A 164 -22.04 -26.78 -32.24
C PRO A 164 -23.19 -25.76 -32.45
N GLN A 165 -24.43 -26.22 -32.58
CA GLN A 165 -25.59 -25.37 -32.82
C GLN A 165 -25.84 -24.39 -31.68
N ILE A 166 -25.79 -23.10 -32.01
CA ILE A 166 -26.03 -22.02 -31.06
C ILE A 166 -27.52 -21.72 -30.99
N HIS A 167 -28.04 -21.70 -29.77
CA HIS A 167 -29.40 -21.29 -29.47
C HIS A 167 -29.38 -19.88 -28.86
N LYS A 168 -30.52 -19.20 -28.87
CA LYS A 168 -30.69 -17.90 -28.22
C LYS A 168 -31.36 -18.09 -26.88
N TYR A 169 -30.86 -17.40 -25.85
CA TYR A 169 -31.45 -17.40 -24.52
C TYR A 169 -31.65 -15.97 -24.03
N ASN A 170 -32.81 -15.71 -23.44
CA ASN A 170 -33.15 -14.43 -22.85
C ASN A 170 -32.66 -14.39 -21.39
N LEU A 171 -31.47 -13.83 -21.19
CA LEU A 171 -30.89 -13.64 -19.88
C LEU A 171 -31.49 -12.40 -19.22
N GLU A 172 -32.12 -12.60 -18.06
CA GLU A 172 -32.55 -11.50 -17.19
C GLU A 172 -31.38 -11.03 -16.31
N LEU A 173 -30.97 -9.79 -16.50
CA LEU A 173 -30.05 -9.06 -15.64
C LEU A 173 -30.84 -8.24 -14.63
N THR A 174 -30.40 -8.28 -13.38
CA THR A 174 -30.95 -7.53 -12.25
C THR A 174 -29.84 -6.71 -11.59
N TYR A 175 -30.20 -5.89 -10.60
CA TYR A 175 -29.23 -5.15 -9.78
C TYR A 175 -28.07 -6.02 -9.29
N GLU A 176 -28.31 -7.30 -8.96
CA GLU A 176 -27.27 -8.22 -8.47
C GLU A 176 -26.21 -8.59 -9.51
N ASN A 177 -26.50 -8.45 -10.79
CA ASN A 177 -25.58 -8.80 -11.88
C ASN A 177 -24.66 -7.64 -12.29
N PHE A 178 -24.82 -6.45 -11.67
CA PHE A 178 -24.01 -5.26 -11.96
C PHE A 178 -23.05 -4.94 -10.81
N LYS A 179 -21.84 -4.51 -11.16
CA LYS A 179 -20.84 -3.98 -10.23
C LYS A 179 -21.22 -2.57 -9.77
N SER A 180 -20.70 -2.14 -8.63
CA SER A 180 -20.91 -0.77 -8.10
C SER A 180 -20.60 0.29 -9.15
N GLU A 181 -19.49 0.16 -9.87
CA GLU A 181 -19.10 1.14 -10.88
C GLU A 181 -20.10 1.20 -12.05
N GLU A 182 -20.63 0.06 -12.50
CA GLU A 182 -21.62 0.01 -13.59
C GLU A 182 -22.94 0.66 -13.15
N ILE A 183 -23.38 0.36 -11.93
CA ILE A 183 -24.57 0.96 -11.32
C ILE A 183 -24.41 2.48 -11.23
N LEU A 184 -23.32 2.96 -10.61
CA LEU A 184 -23.10 4.38 -10.41
C LEU A 184 -22.88 5.11 -11.74
N ARG A 185 -22.20 4.49 -12.70
CA ARG A 185 -22.01 5.03 -14.05
C ARG A 185 -23.32 5.16 -14.81
N ALA A 186 -24.32 4.31 -14.57
CA ALA A 186 -25.64 4.41 -15.19
C ALA A 186 -26.55 5.42 -14.49
N VAL A 187 -26.39 5.60 -13.17
CA VAL A 187 -27.19 6.53 -12.37
C VAL A 187 -26.73 7.97 -12.50
N LEU A 188 -25.42 8.24 -12.39
CA LEU A 188 -24.88 9.60 -12.41
C LEU A 188 -25.03 10.27 -13.79
N PRO A 189 -25.16 11.59 -13.93
CA PRO A 189 -25.17 12.26 -15.23
C PRO A 189 -23.98 11.88 -16.15
N GLU A 190 -24.20 11.91 -17.47
CA GLU A 190 -23.15 11.57 -18.44
C GLU A 190 -21.95 12.53 -18.39
N GLY A 191 -20.77 12.00 -18.70
CA GLY A 191 -19.52 12.76 -18.64
C GLY A 191 -19.00 13.05 -17.23
N GLN A 192 -19.71 12.62 -16.17
CA GLN A 192 -19.25 12.78 -14.80
C GLN A 192 -18.38 11.61 -14.32
N ASP A 193 -17.38 11.95 -13.52
CA ASP A 193 -16.55 10.95 -12.85
C ASP A 193 -17.37 10.15 -11.84
N VAL A 194 -17.17 8.83 -11.87
CA VAL A 194 -17.78 7.85 -10.97
C VAL A 194 -16.87 7.65 -9.75
N THR A 195 -17.46 7.48 -8.56
CA THR A 195 -16.72 7.09 -7.36
C THR A 195 -16.25 5.64 -7.49
N SER A 196 -15.06 5.44 -8.09
CA SER A 196 -14.49 4.10 -8.33
C SER A 196 -13.63 3.58 -7.18
N GLY A 197 -13.13 4.46 -6.31
CA GLY A 197 -12.25 4.11 -5.19
C GLY A 197 -12.79 4.55 -3.84
N PHE A 198 -12.76 3.64 -2.87
CA PHE A 198 -13.04 3.92 -1.47
C PHE A 198 -11.96 3.29 -0.58
N SER A 199 -11.87 3.73 0.67
CA SER A 199 -11.01 3.13 1.68
C SER A 199 -11.85 2.27 2.62
N ARG A 200 -11.53 0.98 2.73
CA ARG A 200 -12.17 0.10 3.72
C ARG A 200 -11.45 0.20 5.07
N VAL A 201 -12.21 0.46 6.12
CA VAL A 201 -11.75 0.46 7.52
C VAL A 201 -12.66 -0.48 8.32
N GLY A 202 -12.32 -1.76 8.31
CA GLY A 202 -13.14 -2.83 8.91
C GLY A 202 -14.46 -2.98 8.16
N HIS A 203 -15.57 -2.71 8.83
CA HIS A 203 -16.93 -2.68 8.25
C HIS A 203 -17.33 -1.34 7.65
N ILE A 204 -16.45 -0.33 7.68
CA ILE A 204 -16.74 1.03 7.23
C ILE A 204 -16.13 1.25 5.83
N ALA A 205 -16.94 1.72 4.89
CA ALA A 205 -16.50 2.22 3.60
C ALA A 205 -16.38 3.76 3.65
N HIS A 206 -15.15 4.26 3.62
CA HIS A 206 -14.85 5.69 3.62
C HIS A 206 -14.66 6.21 2.20
N LEU A 207 -15.57 7.11 1.80
CA LEU A 207 -15.65 7.73 0.48
C LEU A 207 -15.19 9.20 0.54
N ASN A 208 -14.80 9.73 -0.61
CA ASN A 208 -14.52 11.15 -0.81
C ASN A 208 -15.35 11.62 -2.00
N LEU A 209 -16.61 11.96 -1.74
CA LEU A 209 -17.53 12.40 -2.77
C LEU A 209 -17.16 13.80 -3.25
N ARG A 210 -17.33 14.03 -4.56
CA ARG A 210 -17.18 15.34 -5.19
C ARG A 210 -18.53 16.06 -5.22
N ASP A 211 -18.51 17.38 -5.43
CA ASP A 211 -19.71 18.23 -5.40
C ASP A 211 -20.84 17.71 -6.31
N HIS A 212 -20.51 17.27 -7.52
CA HIS A 212 -21.48 16.70 -8.47
C HIS A 212 -22.11 15.38 -8.02
N GLN A 213 -21.48 14.67 -7.08
CA GLN A 213 -21.93 13.39 -6.54
C GLN A 213 -22.76 13.56 -5.27
N LEU A 214 -22.69 14.72 -4.60
CA LEU A 214 -23.42 14.99 -3.36
C LEU A 214 -24.94 14.82 -3.48
N PRO A 215 -25.62 15.19 -4.60
CA PRO A 215 -27.05 14.92 -4.77
C PRO A 215 -27.41 13.43 -4.74
N PHE A 216 -26.44 12.55 -5.02
CA PHE A 216 -26.59 11.09 -5.10
C PHE A 216 -26.01 10.38 -3.88
N LYS A 217 -25.54 11.11 -2.86
CA LYS A 217 -24.70 10.58 -1.77
C LYS A 217 -25.29 9.37 -1.03
N HIS A 218 -26.59 9.39 -0.75
CA HIS A 218 -27.27 8.29 -0.05
C HIS A 218 -27.39 7.04 -0.93
N LEU A 219 -27.72 7.22 -2.22
CA LEU A 219 -27.72 6.12 -3.19
C LEU A 219 -26.32 5.52 -3.32
N ILE A 220 -25.28 6.36 -3.45
CA ILE A 220 -23.88 5.89 -3.51
C ILE A 220 -23.55 5.08 -2.25
N GLY A 221 -23.92 5.56 -1.06
CA GLY A 221 -23.73 4.84 0.19
C GLY A 221 -24.41 3.46 0.21
N GLN A 222 -25.65 3.37 -0.26
CA GLN A 222 -26.39 2.10 -0.35
C GLN A 222 -25.74 1.12 -1.34
N VAL A 223 -25.34 1.60 -2.52
CA VAL A 223 -24.64 0.76 -3.52
C VAL A 223 -23.32 0.24 -2.97
N MET A 224 -22.60 1.04 -2.18
CA MET A 224 -21.35 0.61 -1.55
C MET A 224 -21.58 -0.49 -0.52
N ILE A 225 -22.64 -0.41 0.30
CA ILE A 225 -22.98 -1.47 1.25
C ILE A 225 -23.43 -2.74 0.52
N ASP A 226 -24.39 -2.63 -0.40
CA ASP A 226 -24.97 -3.77 -1.12
C ASP A 226 -23.91 -4.61 -1.85
N LYS A 227 -22.92 -3.93 -2.46
CA LYS A 227 -21.93 -4.56 -3.35
C LYS A 227 -20.62 -4.96 -2.69
N ASN A 228 -20.44 -4.67 -1.40
CA ASN A 228 -19.20 -4.97 -0.70
C ASN A 228 -19.47 -5.76 0.58
N PRO A 229 -19.42 -7.11 0.53
CA PRO A 229 -19.69 -7.95 1.69
C PRO A 229 -18.85 -7.58 2.93
N GLY A 230 -19.54 -7.52 4.07
CA GLY A 230 -18.96 -7.14 5.36
C GLY A 230 -18.75 -5.63 5.55
N ILE A 231 -19.21 -4.78 4.63
CA ILE A 231 -19.41 -3.35 4.89
C ILE A 231 -20.83 -3.18 5.44
N THR A 232 -20.97 -2.51 6.59
CA THR A 232 -22.29 -2.18 7.17
C THR A 232 -22.50 -0.68 7.34
N SER A 233 -21.47 0.13 7.09
CA SER A 233 -21.55 1.60 7.13
C SER A 233 -20.78 2.22 5.97
N ALA A 234 -21.38 3.18 5.28
CA ALA A 234 -20.73 3.98 4.26
C ALA A 234 -20.71 5.44 4.71
N VAL A 235 -19.52 6.04 4.73
CA VAL A 235 -19.31 7.41 5.24
C VAL A 235 -18.59 8.27 4.21
N ASN A 236 -18.85 9.57 4.25
CA ASN A 236 -18.14 10.56 3.45
C ASN A 236 -17.37 11.52 4.35
N LYS A 237 -16.19 11.93 3.89
CA LYS A 237 -15.42 12.97 4.55
C LYS A 237 -16.05 14.34 4.35
N ILE A 238 -16.25 15.09 5.44
CA ILE A 238 -16.65 16.49 5.42
C ILE A 238 -15.39 17.36 5.47
N ASN A 239 -15.38 18.49 4.75
CA ASN A 239 -14.21 19.36 4.58
C ASN A 239 -13.76 20.11 5.84
N ASN A 240 -14.46 19.97 6.98
CA ASN A 240 -14.06 20.60 8.23
C ASN A 240 -13.10 19.67 9.00
N ILE A 241 -11.81 20.00 8.96
CA ILE A 241 -10.78 19.31 9.74
C ILE A 241 -10.73 19.99 11.11
N ASP A 242 -10.91 19.24 12.19
CA ASP A 242 -10.40 19.67 13.48
C ASP A 242 -8.86 19.59 13.40
N ASN A 243 -8.23 20.74 13.18
CA ASN A 243 -6.81 20.87 12.86
C ASN A 243 -5.88 20.32 13.95
N THR A 244 -6.39 20.13 15.17
CA THR A 244 -5.57 19.70 16.31
C THR A 244 -5.33 18.19 16.29
N TYR A 245 -6.40 17.40 16.20
CA TYR A 245 -6.32 15.93 16.32
C TYR A 245 -6.36 15.17 14.98
N ARG A 246 -6.53 15.90 13.87
CA ARG A 246 -6.55 15.33 12.50
C ARG A 246 -7.62 14.25 12.29
N ASN A 247 -8.65 14.21 13.15
CA ASN A 247 -9.87 13.46 12.88
C ASN A 247 -10.72 14.23 11.86
N PHE A 248 -11.41 13.48 11.00
CA PHE A 248 -12.30 14.06 10.01
C PHE A 248 -13.73 13.97 10.53
N GLN A 249 -14.48 15.07 10.42
CA GLN A 249 -15.93 14.95 10.54
C GLN A 249 -16.42 14.11 9.36
N MET A 250 -17.22 13.11 9.67
CA MET A 250 -17.77 12.19 8.69
C MET A 250 -19.30 12.29 8.74
N GLU A 251 -19.92 12.33 7.56
CA GLU A 251 -21.35 12.09 7.44
C GLU A 251 -21.57 10.62 7.11
N VAL A 252 -22.58 10.02 7.74
CA VAL A 252 -23.04 8.68 7.36
C VAL A 252 -23.91 8.82 6.12
N LEU A 253 -23.50 8.18 5.03
CA LEU A 253 -24.24 8.16 3.78
C LEU A 253 -25.34 7.10 3.80
N SER A 254 -25.04 5.94 4.38
CA SER A 254 -25.95 4.80 4.50
C SER A 254 -25.43 3.81 5.54
N GLY A 255 -26.32 2.98 6.08
CA GLY A 255 -25.98 1.92 7.02
C GLY A 255 -25.93 2.38 8.46
N GLU A 256 -25.19 1.65 9.28
CA GLU A 256 -25.11 1.87 10.73
C GLU A 256 -24.23 3.09 11.07
N GLU A 257 -24.60 3.83 12.11
CA GLU A 257 -23.78 4.93 12.67
C GLU A 257 -22.66 4.44 13.61
N ASN A 258 -22.27 3.17 13.48
CA ASN A 258 -21.24 2.56 14.31
C ASN A 258 -19.83 2.78 13.73
N MET A 259 -19.07 3.69 14.33
CA MET A 259 -17.68 4.01 13.95
C MET A 259 -16.62 3.17 14.67
N MET A 260 -17.04 2.28 15.58
CA MET A 260 -16.16 1.36 16.28
C MET A 260 -15.76 0.22 15.36
N THR A 261 -14.51 0.21 14.94
CA THR A 261 -14.02 -0.69 13.90
C THR A 261 -12.86 -1.55 14.38
N LYS A 262 -12.72 -2.70 13.74
CA LYS A 262 -11.62 -3.64 13.90
C LYS A 262 -10.96 -3.86 12.56
N VAL A 263 -9.67 -3.58 12.48
CA VAL A 263 -8.87 -3.74 11.26
C VAL A 263 -7.70 -4.67 11.50
N ARG A 264 -7.27 -5.34 10.44
CA ARG A 264 -6.03 -6.13 10.44
C ARG A 264 -5.06 -5.53 9.44
N GLU A 265 -3.88 -5.12 9.90
CA GLU A 265 -2.81 -4.57 9.07
C GLU A 265 -1.50 -5.27 9.41
N ASN A 266 -0.77 -5.73 8.39
CA ASN A 266 0.54 -6.36 8.52
C ASN A 266 0.59 -7.49 9.57
N GLY A 267 -0.50 -8.25 9.69
CA GLY A 267 -0.64 -9.35 10.64
C GLY A 267 -1.14 -8.96 12.04
N TYR A 268 -1.21 -7.67 12.37
CA TYR A 268 -1.65 -7.14 13.66
C TYR A 268 -3.08 -6.64 13.61
N THR A 269 -3.75 -6.64 14.76
CA THR A 269 -5.15 -6.25 14.86
C THR A 269 -5.27 -4.94 15.62
N TYR A 270 -6.07 -4.02 15.11
CA TYR A 270 -6.29 -2.72 15.73
C TYR A 270 -7.78 -2.49 15.87
N GLU A 271 -8.20 -2.01 17.03
CA GLU A 271 -9.54 -1.57 17.32
C GLU A 271 -9.50 -0.09 17.66
N PHE A 272 -10.46 0.67 17.14
CA PHE A 272 -10.60 2.09 17.43
C PHE A 272 -11.96 2.65 17.00
N ASP A 273 -12.30 3.81 17.54
CA ASP A 273 -13.38 4.65 17.01
C ASP A 273 -12.83 5.49 15.84
N PHE A 274 -13.22 5.16 14.61
CA PHE A 274 -12.73 5.84 13.41
C PHE A 274 -13.14 7.32 13.33
N SER A 275 -14.16 7.75 14.08
CA SER A 275 -14.55 9.17 14.19
C SER A 275 -13.62 10.00 15.09
N LYS A 276 -12.83 9.34 15.94
CA LYS A 276 -12.02 9.99 16.97
C LYS A 276 -10.53 9.94 16.70
N VAL A 277 -10.07 9.08 15.78
CA VAL A 277 -8.63 8.90 15.49
C VAL A 277 -8.34 9.00 13.99
N TYR A 278 -7.10 9.36 13.66
CA TYR A 278 -6.63 9.29 12.29
C TYR A 278 -6.17 7.87 11.95
N TRP A 279 -6.76 7.28 10.89
CA TRP A 279 -6.32 6.01 10.31
C TRP A 279 -6.33 6.09 8.79
N ASN A 280 -5.26 5.61 8.15
CA ASN A 280 -5.18 5.55 6.69
C ASN A 280 -4.62 4.18 6.24
N PRO A 281 -5.49 3.28 5.71
CA PRO A 281 -5.06 1.94 5.32
C PRO A 281 -4.07 1.94 4.13
N ARG A 282 -3.90 3.06 3.42
CA ARG A 282 -2.94 3.18 2.30
C ARG A 282 -1.50 3.34 2.77
N LEU A 283 -1.26 3.46 4.07
CA LEU A 283 0.09 3.56 4.65
C LEU A 283 0.66 2.20 5.08
N SER A 284 -0.07 1.09 4.90
CA SER A 284 0.35 -0.23 5.38
C SER A 284 1.73 -0.66 4.87
N THR A 285 2.04 -0.41 3.60
CA THR A 285 3.35 -0.72 2.99
C THR A 285 4.46 0.12 3.59
N GLU A 286 4.19 1.39 3.91
CA GLU A 286 5.13 2.29 4.54
C GLU A 286 5.38 1.91 6.01
N HIS A 287 4.32 1.50 6.72
CA HIS A 287 4.44 0.94 8.06
C HIS A 287 5.36 -0.30 8.05
N SER A 288 5.16 -1.24 7.12
CA SER A 288 6.07 -2.39 6.97
C SER A 288 7.49 -1.95 6.65
N ARG A 289 7.68 -1.05 5.68
CA ARG A 289 9.01 -0.59 5.25
C ARG A 289 9.84 -0.04 6.41
N ILE A 290 9.26 0.83 7.25
CA ILE A 290 9.97 1.38 8.42
C ILE A 290 10.19 0.30 9.47
N THR A 291 9.15 -0.44 9.84
CA THR A 291 9.26 -1.43 10.92
C THR A 291 10.22 -2.57 10.58
N GLU A 292 10.43 -2.89 9.30
CA GLU A 292 11.43 -3.83 8.78
C GLU A 292 12.89 -3.39 8.94
N LEU A 293 13.15 -2.09 9.06
CA LEU A 293 14.52 -1.59 9.31
C LEU A 293 15.00 -1.94 10.72
N LEU A 294 14.07 -2.08 11.67
CA LEU A 294 14.37 -2.33 13.08
C LEU A 294 14.59 -3.82 13.36
N LYS A 295 15.61 -4.08 14.18
CA LYS A 295 16.04 -5.41 14.64
C LYS A 295 15.77 -5.58 16.13
N SER A 296 15.74 -6.83 16.58
CA SER A 296 15.59 -7.15 18.01
C SER A 296 16.61 -6.39 18.86
N GLY A 297 16.14 -5.78 19.96
CA GLY A 297 16.95 -4.94 20.85
C GLY A 297 17.05 -3.47 20.46
N ASP A 298 16.63 -3.07 19.25
CA ASP A 298 16.58 -1.66 18.85
C ASP A 298 15.56 -0.87 19.69
N VAL A 299 15.72 0.46 19.66
CA VAL A 299 14.81 1.40 20.34
C VAL A 299 14.04 2.20 19.30
N LEU A 300 12.72 2.28 19.47
CA LEU A 300 11.84 3.12 18.67
C LEU A 300 11.20 4.21 19.51
N PHE A 301 11.29 5.44 19.03
CA PHE A 301 10.45 6.56 19.46
C PHE A 301 9.46 6.87 18.34
N ASP A 302 8.18 6.60 18.56
CA ASP A 302 7.07 6.95 17.66
C ASP A 302 6.40 8.22 18.21
N VAL A 303 6.72 9.38 17.61
CA VAL A 303 6.35 10.70 18.15
C VAL A 303 4.85 11.02 17.96
N PHE A 304 4.24 10.42 16.93
CA PHE A 304 2.83 10.64 16.54
C PHE A 304 2.17 9.30 16.21
N ALA A 305 2.10 8.44 17.22
CA ALA A 305 1.82 7.03 17.10
C ALA A 305 0.38 6.70 16.67
N GLY A 306 -0.57 7.62 16.83
CA GLY A 306 -1.99 7.33 16.62
C GLY A 306 -2.41 6.11 17.43
N VAL A 307 -2.92 5.09 16.74
CA VAL A 307 -3.34 3.81 17.36
C VAL A 307 -2.24 2.72 17.37
N GLY A 308 -1.02 3.07 16.96
CA GLY A 308 0.18 2.23 17.07
C GLY A 308 0.61 1.40 15.85
N PRO A 309 0.41 1.81 14.58
CA PRO A 309 0.79 0.99 13.44
C PRO A 309 2.31 0.82 13.26
N PHE A 310 3.15 1.69 13.82
CA PHE A 310 4.61 1.44 13.93
C PHE A 310 4.98 0.80 15.27
N ALA A 311 4.44 1.34 16.36
CA ALA A 311 4.77 0.92 17.73
C ALA A 311 4.52 -0.58 17.98
N ILE A 312 3.34 -1.10 17.59
CA ILE A 312 2.95 -2.48 17.90
C ILE A 312 3.78 -3.51 17.13
N PRO A 313 3.97 -3.39 15.79
CA PRO A 313 4.84 -4.32 15.06
C PRO A 313 6.28 -4.33 15.57
N VAL A 314 6.81 -3.17 15.95
CA VAL A 314 8.19 -3.06 16.44
C VAL A 314 8.34 -3.66 17.83
N ALA A 315 7.39 -3.43 18.73
CA ALA A 315 7.38 -4.07 20.05
C ALA A 315 7.33 -5.61 19.95
N LYS A 316 6.65 -6.14 18.91
CA LYS A 316 6.63 -7.57 18.61
C LYS A 316 7.98 -8.14 18.18
N LYS A 317 8.90 -7.32 17.70
CA LYS A 317 10.28 -7.69 17.38
C LYS A 317 11.23 -7.65 18.58
N ASN A 318 10.71 -7.55 19.81
CA ASN A 318 11.52 -7.39 21.05
C ASN A 318 12.38 -6.12 21.04
N CYS A 319 11.88 -5.06 20.41
CA CYS A 319 12.43 -3.71 20.55
C CYS A 319 11.87 -3.03 21.80
N THR A 320 12.59 -2.05 22.33
CA THR A 320 12.04 -1.12 23.33
C THR A 320 11.31 -0.01 22.59
N VAL A 321 10.04 0.23 22.94
CA VAL A 321 9.22 1.20 22.21
C VAL A 321 8.68 2.26 23.14
N PHE A 322 8.82 3.52 22.73
CA PHE A 322 8.19 4.68 23.33
C PHE A 322 7.24 5.26 22.28
N ALA A 323 5.96 5.33 22.59
CA ALA A 323 4.93 5.75 21.65
C ALA A 323 4.12 6.90 22.24
N ASN A 324 4.01 7.99 21.50
CA ASN A 324 3.34 9.21 21.94
C ASN A 324 2.28 9.63 20.93
N ASP A 325 1.15 10.15 21.40
CA ASP A 325 0.22 10.88 20.55
C ASP A 325 -0.44 12.01 21.34
N LEU A 326 -0.68 13.15 20.70
CA LEU A 326 -1.34 14.29 21.34
C LEU A 326 -2.84 14.03 21.58
N ASN A 327 -3.49 13.24 20.72
CA ASN A 327 -4.92 12.98 20.82
C ASN A 327 -5.20 11.97 21.96
N PRO A 328 -5.97 12.34 23.00
CA PRO A 328 -6.29 11.43 24.10
C PRO A 328 -7.05 10.18 23.65
N GLU A 329 -7.87 10.26 22.59
CA GLU A 329 -8.54 9.07 22.04
C GLU A 329 -7.55 8.15 21.31
N SER A 330 -6.60 8.70 20.55
CA SER A 330 -5.51 7.89 19.97
C SER A 330 -4.72 7.19 21.07
N HIS A 331 -4.36 7.90 22.14
CA HIS A 331 -3.64 7.35 23.29
C HIS A 331 -4.41 6.20 23.97
N LYS A 332 -5.70 6.40 24.23
CA LYS A 332 -6.60 5.35 24.78
C LYS A 332 -6.61 4.12 23.88
N TRP A 333 -6.76 4.31 22.57
CA TRP A 333 -6.78 3.20 21.61
C TRP A 333 -5.41 2.53 21.43
N LEU A 334 -4.31 3.27 21.53
CA LEU A 334 -2.97 2.72 21.54
C LEU A 334 -2.76 1.80 22.75
N LEU A 335 -3.13 2.23 23.96
CA LEU A 335 -3.09 1.37 25.15
C LEU A 335 -3.93 0.10 24.99
N HIS A 336 -5.15 0.23 24.47
CA HIS A 336 -6.02 -0.90 24.15
C HIS A 336 -5.37 -1.86 23.14
N ASN A 337 -4.83 -1.32 22.05
CA ASN A 337 -4.22 -2.10 20.98
C ASN A 337 -2.91 -2.76 21.41
N CYS A 338 -2.13 -2.14 22.30
CA CYS A 338 -0.98 -2.78 22.92
C CYS A 338 -1.40 -4.03 23.72
N LYS A 339 -2.47 -3.96 24.51
CA LYS A 339 -3.02 -5.13 25.23
C LYS A 339 -3.59 -6.18 24.26
N LEU A 340 -4.38 -5.75 23.28
CA LEU A 340 -4.97 -6.62 22.25
C LEU A 340 -3.91 -7.44 21.52
N ASN A 341 -2.76 -6.81 21.22
CA ASN A 341 -1.64 -7.46 20.57
C ASN A 341 -0.62 -8.06 21.56
N LYS A 342 -0.83 -8.02 22.88
CA LYS A 342 0.08 -8.59 23.89
C LYS A 342 1.49 -8.00 23.81
N VAL A 343 1.59 -6.67 23.81
CA VAL A 343 2.84 -5.88 23.86
C VAL A 343 2.79 -4.73 24.87
N ASP A 344 1.75 -4.67 25.70
CA ASP A 344 1.55 -3.64 26.73
C ASP A 344 2.71 -3.52 27.72
N GLN A 345 3.48 -4.59 27.94
CA GLN A 345 4.69 -4.56 28.78
C GLN A 345 5.95 -4.09 28.06
N LYS A 346 5.91 -3.93 26.72
CA LYS A 346 7.06 -3.57 25.88
C LYS A 346 6.97 -2.15 25.30
N VAL A 347 5.81 -1.52 25.41
CA VAL A 347 5.56 -0.18 24.89
C VAL A 347 5.29 0.76 26.06
N LYS A 348 6.13 1.79 26.21
CA LYS A 348 5.86 2.92 27.08
C LYS A 348 5.03 3.93 26.30
N VAL A 349 3.81 4.18 26.75
CA VAL A 349 2.82 5.00 26.03
C VAL A 349 2.66 6.36 26.72
N PHE A 350 2.60 7.44 25.94
CA PHE A 350 2.52 8.82 26.41
C PHE A 350 1.40 9.59 25.69
N ASN A 351 0.83 10.57 26.37
CA ASN A 351 -0.12 11.53 25.79
C ASN A 351 0.39 12.96 26.00
N LEU A 352 1.36 13.36 25.20
CA LEU A 352 2.04 14.65 25.27
C LEU A 352 2.06 15.32 23.90
N ASP A 353 2.30 16.64 23.88
CA ASP A 353 2.74 17.29 22.66
C ASP A 353 4.05 16.65 22.17
N GLY A 354 4.21 16.55 20.85
CA GLY A 354 5.39 15.91 20.25
C GLY A 354 6.70 16.56 20.67
N LYS A 355 6.71 17.88 20.91
CA LYS A 355 7.88 18.60 21.41
C LYS A 355 8.21 18.21 22.84
N ASP A 356 7.22 18.17 23.71
CA ASP A 356 7.41 17.80 25.12
C ASP A 356 7.86 16.34 25.24
N PHE A 357 7.31 15.45 24.40
CA PHE A 357 7.78 14.07 24.31
C PHE A 357 9.25 13.98 23.89
N LEU A 358 9.67 14.76 22.89
CA LEU A 358 11.06 14.82 22.41
C LEU A 358 12.01 15.42 23.47
N GLN A 359 11.58 16.43 24.22
CA GLN A 359 12.39 17.13 25.22
C GLN A 359 12.47 16.42 26.57
N GLY A 360 11.47 15.61 26.92
CA GLY A 360 11.43 14.81 28.14
C GLY A 360 11.79 13.34 27.86
N PRO A 361 10.80 12.43 27.70
CA PRO A 361 11.05 10.98 27.59
C PRO A 361 12.12 10.57 26.59
N VAL A 362 12.14 11.17 25.39
CA VAL A 362 13.15 10.84 24.36
C VAL A 362 14.53 11.31 24.81
N ARG A 363 14.67 12.55 25.28
CA ARG A 363 15.95 13.10 25.77
C ARG A 363 16.51 12.26 26.91
N GLU A 364 15.68 11.94 27.90
CA GLU A 364 16.08 11.16 29.08
C GLU A 364 16.61 9.78 28.68
N GLU A 365 15.88 9.07 27.82
CA GLU A 365 16.31 7.76 27.33
C GLU A 365 17.56 7.87 26.46
N LEU A 366 17.68 8.87 25.59
CA LEU A 366 18.89 9.10 24.81
C LEU A 366 20.11 9.37 25.70
N MET A 367 19.96 10.14 26.79
CA MET A 367 21.06 10.38 27.73
C MET A 367 21.50 9.10 28.46
N GLN A 368 20.55 8.24 28.84
CA GLN A 368 20.87 6.94 29.45
C GLN A 368 21.57 6.01 28.47
N GLN A 369 21.12 6.00 27.22
CA GLN A 369 21.58 5.09 26.18
C GLN A 369 22.90 5.52 25.52
N LEU A 370 23.23 6.82 25.54
CA LEU A 370 24.42 7.39 24.92
C LEU A 370 25.49 7.83 25.94
N GLY A 371 25.27 7.57 27.23
CA GLY A 371 26.18 7.96 28.31
C GLY A 371 27.50 7.15 28.33
N PRO A 372 28.56 7.68 28.97
CA PRO A 372 29.92 7.09 28.98
C PRO A 372 30.02 5.70 29.64
N LEU A 373 28.99 5.26 30.35
CA LEU A 373 28.92 3.94 31.01
C LEU A 373 28.29 2.84 30.14
N SER A 374 27.77 3.17 28.94
CA SER A 374 27.19 2.18 28.04
C SER A 374 28.28 1.33 27.39
N LYS A 375 28.69 0.25 28.03
CA LYS A 375 29.56 -0.76 27.43
C LYS A 375 28.88 -1.33 26.17
N GLU A 376 29.59 -1.30 25.04
CA GLU A 376 29.27 -1.94 23.76
C GLU A 376 27.79 -1.94 23.35
N ARG A 377 27.30 -0.79 22.88
CA ARG A 377 25.96 -0.73 22.30
C ARG A 377 25.97 -1.27 20.87
N LYS A 378 25.22 -2.35 20.62
CA LYS A 378 24.99 -2.93 19.28
C LYS A 378 23.65 -2.53 18.64
N HIS A 379 22.76 -1.86 19.38
CA HIS A 379 21.38 -1.62 18.95
C HIS A 379 21.14 -0.17 18.50
N SER A 380 20.38 -0.03 17.42
CA SER A 380 20.08 1.25 16.77
C SER A 380 18.92 1.97 17.46
N VAL A 381 18.90 3.29 17.36
CA VAL A 381 17.78 4.13 17.81
C VAL A 381 17.10 4.74 16.60
N HIS A 382 15.80 4.54 16.51
CA HIS A 382 14.96 5.09 15.45
C HIS A 382 13.94 6.05 16.04
N ILE A 383 13.75 7.19 15.39
CA ILE A 383 12.73 8.18 15.72
C ILE A 383 11.82 8.35 14.50
N VAL A 384 10.55 8.04 14.64
CA VAL A 384 9.54 8.14 13.57
C VAL A 384 8.61 9.31 13.84
N MET A 385 8.44 10.18 12.84
CA MET A 385 7.66 11.41 12.95
C MET A 385 6.60 11.50 11.85
N ASN A 386 5.54 10.68 11.94
CA ASN A 386 4.46 10.60 10.96
C ASN A 386 3.38 11.71 11.11
N LEU A 387 3.83 12.96 11.02
CA LEU A 387 2.98 14.15 10.95
C LEU A 387 3.37 14.99 9.73
N PRO A 388 3.05 14.57 8.49
CA PRO A 388 3.68 15.14 7.29
C PRO A 388 3.44 16.64 7.09
N ALA A 389 2.38 17.20 7.68
CA ALA A 389 2.11 18.62 7.64
C ALA A 389 3.05 19.46 8.51
N LYS A 390 3.55 18.93 9.64
CA LYS A 390 4.31 19.70 10.65
C LYS A 390 5.62 19.04 11.12
N ALA A 391 5.89 17.77 10.81
CA ALA A 391 7.00 17.02 11.41
C ALA A 391 8.38 17.67 11.21
N ILE A 392 8.60 18.38 10.09
CA ILE A 392 9.83 19.14 9.86
C ILE A 392 10.05 20.21 10.93
N GLU A 393 9.01 20.87 11.44
CA GLU A 393 9.12 21.91 12.47
C GLU A 393 9.68 21.36 13.79
N PHE A 394 9.29 20.13 14.14
CA PHE A 394 9.76 19.43 15.34
C PHE A 394 11.24 19.02 15.25
N LEU A 395 11.87 19.03 14.07
CA LEU A 395 13.30 18.78 13.94
C LEU A 395 14.15 19.82 14.69
N SER A 396 13.60 21.01 14.91
CA SER A 396 14.26 22.07 15.70
C SER A 396 14.56 21.64 17.13
N VAL A 397 13.78 20.71 17.69
CA VAL A 397 13.93 20.20 19.06
C VAL A 397 15.24 19.44 19.24
N PHE A 398 15.77 18.83 18.17
CA PHE A 398 17.04 18.11 18.24
C PHE A 398 18.24 19.03 18.40
N LYS A 399 18.11 20.33 18.12
CA LYS A 399 19.20 21.29 18.32
C LYS A 399 19.55 21.36 19.79
N LEU A 400 20.79 21.01 20.12
CA LEU A 400 21.34 21.13 21.47
C LEU A 400 20.54 20.32 22.51
N LEU A 401 19.90 19.23 22.08
CA LEU A 401 19.03 18.41 22.92
C LEU A 401 19.81 17.69 24.03
N LEU A 402 21.00 17.19 23.70
CA LEU A 402 21.84 16.42 24.61
C LEU A 402 23.01 17.25 25.16
N ASP A 403 23.31 17.02 26.43
CA ASP A 403 24.49 17.54 27.11
C ASP A 403 25.62 16.50 27.07
N GLY A 404 26.87 16.94 27.14
CA GLY A 404 28.06 16.06 27.18
C GLY A 404 28.75 15.87 25.83
N PRO A 405 29.86 15.10 25.79
CA PRO A 405 30.63 14.88 24.58
C PRO A 405 29.86 14.01 23.57
N PRO A 406 30.07 14.22 22.26
CA PRO A 406 29.39 13.47 21.23
C PRO A 406 29.79 11.98 21.25
N CYS A 407 28.80 11.10 21.10
CA CYS A 407 29.04 9.68 20.87
C CYS A 407 29.55 9.40 19.44
N GLY A 408 29.98 8.15 19.18
CA GLY A 408 30.35 7.73 17.84
C GLY A 408 29.18 7.83 16.85
N ILE A 409 29.48 8.14 15.58
CA ILE A 409 28.47 8.38 14.53
C ILE A 409 27.47 7.23 14.38
N GLU A 410 27.91 5.99 14.55
CA GLU A 410 27.06 4.79 14.44
C GLU A 410 26.00 4.68 15.55
N LEU A 411 26.18 5.41 16.65
CA LEU A 411 25.26 5.43 17.79
C LEU A 411 24.23 6.56 17.71
N LEU A 412 24.38 7.48 16.75
CA LEU A 412 23.47 8.61 16.61
C LEU A 412 22.08 8.14 16.13
N PRO A 413 20.99 8.71 16.67
CA PRO A 413 19.63 8.33 16.29
C PRO A 413 19.37 8.51 14.79
N ILE A 414 18.64 7.57 14.20
CA ILE A 414 18.12 7.63 12.85
C ILE A 414 16.71 8.23 12.91
N VAL A 415 16.49 9.34 12.22
CA VAL A 415 15.19 10.01 12.12
C VAL A 415 14.53 9.64 10.81
N HIS A 416 13.27 9.23 10.88
CA HIS A 416 12.36 9.05 9.76
C HIS A 416 11.27 10.14 9.84
N CYS A 417 11.50 11.24 9.13
CA CYS A 417 10.62 12.41 9.16
C CYS A 417 9.75 12.46 7.90
N TYR A 418 8.43 12.54 8.07
CA TYR A 418 7.52 12.63 6.94
C TYR A 418 7.24 14.08 6.58
N SER A 419 7.07 14.37 5.29
CA SER A 419 6.61 15.70 4.85
C SER A 419 5.77 15.63 3.58
N PHE A 420 4.85 16.58 3.43
CA PHE A 420 4.25 16.85 2.13
C PHE A 420 5.12 17.82 1.33
N SER A 421 5.17 17.63 0.01
CA SER A 421 5.75 18.60 -0.91
C SER A 421 4.84 18.81 -2.11
N LYS A 422 4.84 20.05 -2.64
CA LYS A 422 4.20 20.42 -3.90
C LYS A 422 5.22 20.90 -4.95
N ASP A 423 6.49 20.81 -4.63
CA ASP A 423 7.58 21.29 -5.47
C ASP A 423 7.75 20.39 -6.72
N PRO A 424 8.23 20.89 -7.86
CA PRO A 424 8.60 20.05 -9.01
C PRO A 424 9.71 19.04 -8.71
N ASN A 425 10.55 19.30 -7.71
CA ASN A 425 11.53 18.36 -7.15
C ASN A 425 11.26 18.11 -5.64
N PRO A 426 10.25 17.28 -5.31
CA PRO A 426 9.81 17.02 -3.96
C PRO A 426 10.90 16.53 -3.00
N ALA A 427 11.83 15.70 -3.49
CA ALA A 427 12.91 15.16 -2.68
C ALA A 427 13.87 16.28 -2.23
N LYS A 428 14.27 17.15 -3.15
CA LYS A 428 15.17 18.27 -2.86
C LYS A 428 14.49 19.30 -1.93
N ASP A 429 13.22 19.62 -2.15
CA ASP A 429 12.45 20.50 -1.25
C ASP A 429 12.45 19.98 0.20
N VAL A 430 12.11 18.71 0.40
CA VAL A 430 12.07 18.13 1.76
C VAL A 430 13.45 18.14 2.42
N GLN A 431 14.52 17.84 1.67
CA GLN A 431 15.90 17.93 2.18
C GLN A 431 16.27 19.35 2.59
N GLN A 432 15.93 20.34 1.77
CA GLN A 432 16.24 21.75 2.03
C GLN A 432 15.47 22.27 3.24
N ARG A 433 14.17 21.99 3.34
CA ARG A 433 13.35 22.41 4.50
C ARG A 433 13.82 21.76 5.80
N ALA A 434 14.10 20.46 5.77
CA ALA A 434 14.63 19.75 6.95
C ALA A 434 16.01 20.28 7.36
N GLY A 435 16.91 20.48 6.39
CA GLY A 435 18.24 21.03 6.63
C GLY A 435 18.22 22.46 7.15
N ALA A 436 17.33 23.31 6.64
CA ALA A 436 17.14 24.68 7.11
C ALA A 436 16.70 24.70 8.58
N VAL A 437 15.74 23.84 8.97
CA VAL A 437 15.30 23.74 10.37
C VAL A 437 16.42 23.26 11.28
N LEU A 438 17.26 22.31 10.83
CA LEU A 438 18.40 21.82 11.60
C LEU A 438 19.62 22.77 11.60
N GLY A 439 19.70 23.68 10.63
CA GLY A 439 20.86 24.57 10.42
C GLY A 439 22.06 23.90 9.74
N ILE A 440 21.85 22.76 9.08
CA ILE A 440 22.89 22.00 8.37
C ILE A 440 22.32 21.35 7.10
N SER A 441 23.10 21.27 6.02
CA SER A 441 22.66 20.57 4.81
C SER A 441 22.55 19.06 5.03
N LEU A 442 21.44 18.48 4.57
CA LEU A 442 21.18 17.04 4.60
C LEU A 442 21.38 16.36 3.24
N GLU A 443 21.72 17.10 2.18
CA GLU A 443 21.73 16.56 0.80
C GLU A 443 22.65 15.35 0.63
N ALA A 444 23.82 15.36 1.28
CA ALA A 444 24.82 14.28 1.18
C ALA A 444 24.65 13.16 2.21
N CYS A 445 23.75 13.30 3.20
CA CYS A 445 23.65 12.39 4.35
C CYS A 445 22.21 11.94 4.68
N SER A 446 21.27 12.18 3.77
CA SER A 446 19.88 11.74 3.89
C SER A 446 19.44 10.93 2.66
N SER A 447 18.48 10.04 2.87
CA SER A 447 17.72 9.40 1.80
C SER A 447 16.28 9.88 1.84
N VAL A 448 15.66 10.05 0.67
CA VAL A 448 14.24 10.44 0.57
C VAL A 448 13.48 9.36 -0.16
N HIS A 449 12.39 8.91 0.45
CA HIS A 449 11.48 7.92 -0.13
C HIS A 449 10.13 8.57 -0.46
N LEU A 450 9.64 8.39 -1.68
CA LEU A 450 8.28 8.74 -2.06
C LEU A 450 7.30 7.72 -1.47
N VAL A 451 6.48 8.14 -0.52
CA VAL A 451 5.52 7.28 0.17
C VAL A 451 4.26 7.10 -0.67
N ARG A 452 3.68 8.20 -1.15
CA ARG A 452 2.45 8.20 -1.97
C ARG A 452 2.17 9.56 -2.60
N ASN A 453 1.40 9.52 -3.69
CA ASN A 453 0.69 10.69 -4.20
C ASN A 453 -0.53 10.99 -3.32
N VAL A 454 -0.65 12.25 -2.88
CA VAL A 454 -1.70 12.71 -1.96
C VAL A 454 -2.84 13.38 -2.73
N ALA A 455 -2.47 14.25 -3.67
CA ALA A 455 -3.36 14.98 -4.57
C ALA A 455 -2.54 15.36 -5.83
N PRO A 456 -3.16 15.89 -6.91
CA PRO A 456 -2.41 16.45 -8.02
C PRO A 456 -1.33 17.42 -7.51
N ASN A 457 -0.09 17.24 -7.95
CA ASN A 457 1.07 18.03 -7.55
C ASN A 457 1.31 18.07 -6.03
N LYS A 458 0.90 17.05 -5.27
CA LYS A 458 1.19 16.93 -3.84
C LYS A 458 1.60 15.51 -3.50
N GLU A 459 2.85 15.36 -3.08
CA GLU A 459 3.45 14.09 -2.69
C GLU A 459 3.67 14.02 -1.18
N MET A 460 3.63 12.82 -0.62
CA MET A 460 4.08 12.52 0.73
C MET A 460 5.42 11.79 0.65
N LEU A 461 6.41 12.30 1.36
CA LEU A 461 7.77 11.76 1.37
C LEU A 461 8.21 11.44 2.80
N CYS A 462 9.15 10.50 2.93
CA CYS A 462 9.86 10.21 4.16
C CYS A 462 11.35 10.52 3.94
N ILE A 463 11.88 11.55 4.60
CA ILE A 463 13.33 11.78 4.67
C ILE A 463 13.90 11.00 5.85
N THR A 464 14.95 10.22 5.59
CA THR A 464 15.67 9.42 6.58
C THR A 464 17.11 9.88 6.69
N PHE A 465 17.59 10.16 7.90
CA PHE A 465 18.96 10.59 8.16
C PHE A 465 19.38 10.25 9.58
N ARG A 466 20.69 10.12 9.81
CA ARG A 466 21.25 10.12 11.18
C ARG A 466 21.38 11.57 11.65
N ILE A 467 20.92 11.88 12.86
CA ILE A 467 21.01 13.24 13.40
C ILE A 467 22.50 13.61 13.51
N PRO A 468 22.98 14.69 12.88
CA PRO A 468 24.38 15.09 13.00
C PRO A 468 24.74 15.43 14.46
N ALA A 469 25.89 14.96 14.94
CA ALA A 469 26.34 15.21 16.31
C ALA A 469 26.43 16.72 16.63
N ALA A 470 26.85 17.54 15.65
CA ALA A 470 26.92 18.99 15.78
C ALA A 470 25.55 19.67 15.97
N VAL A 471 24.46 18.99 15.60
CA VAL A 471 23.09 19.44 15.90
C VAL A 471 22.67 18.93 17.26
N LEU A 472 22.89 17.65 17.55
CA LEU A 472 22.33 16.97 18.72
C LEU A 472 22.93 17.42 20.06
N TYR A 473 24.23 17.68 20.10
CA TYR A 473 24.96 17.96 21.35
C TYR A 473 25.21 19.46 21.55
N LYS A 474 25.12 19.92 22.80
CA LYS A 474 25.64 21.23 23.21
C LYS A 474 27.16 21.23 23.10
N ASN A 475 27.71 22.08 22.23
CA ASN A 475 29.16 22.28 22.14
C ASN A 475 29.71 22.76 23.50
N GLN A 476 30.50 21.92 24.18
CA GLN A 476 31.63 22.44 24.94
C GLN A 476 32.73 22.74 23.92
N THR A 477 32.90 24.02 23.64
CA THR A 477 34.05 24.66 22.97
C THR A 477 34.84 23.76 22.01
N LEU A 478 34.60 23.94 20.71
CA LEU A 478 35.51 23.50 19.66
C LEU A 478 36.87 24.19 19.86
N THR A 479 37.78 23.60 20.61
CA THR A 479 39.21 23.97 20.51
C THR A 479 39.64 23.64 19.08
N LEU A 480 40.27 24.63 18.43
CA LEU A 480 40.73 24.63 17.03
C LEU A 480 41.57 23.39 16.63
N GLU A 481 42.03 22.60 17.58
CA GLU A 481 42.74 21.33 17.39
C GLU A 481 41.89 20.25 16.70
N ASN A 482 40.60 20.12 17.05
CA ASN A 482 39.76 19.02 16.56
C ASN A 482 39.31 19.22 15.11
N GLN A 483 39.20 20.46 14.62
CA GLN A 483 38.92 20.73 13.21
C GLN A 483 40.11 20.35 12.30
N ARG A 484 41.35 20.47 12.78
CA ARG A 484 42.53 19.98 12.06
C ARG A 484 42.52 18.45 11.95
N ILE A 485 42.23 17.75 13.05
CA ILE A 485 42.21 16.29 13.08
C ILE A 485 41.08 15.71 12.21
N LEU A 486 39.89 16.34 12.19
CA LEU A 486 38.78 15.90 11.35
C LEU A 486 39.06 16.11 9.85
N LYS A 487 39.67 17.25 9.48
CA LYS A 487 40.12 17.51 8.10
C LYS A 487 41.22 16.53 7.66
N LEU A 488 42.16 16.18 8.55
CA LEU A 488 43.21 15.20 8.28
C LEU A 488 42.65 13.78 8.10
N LYS A 489 41.71 13.34 8.95
CA LYS A 489 41.10 12.00 8.84
C LYS A 489 40.21 11.83 7.61
N LEU A 490 39.51 12.89 7.17
CA LEU A 490 38.76 12.88 5.91
C LEU A 490 39.68 12.84 4.68
N LYS A 491 40.83 13.53 4.72
CA LYS A 491 41.85 13.48 3.66
C LYS A 491 42.49 12.09 3.52
N LEU A 492 42.86 11.48 4.65
CA LEU A 492 43.47 10.14 4.69
C LEU A 492 42.51 9.02 4.23
N LYS A 493 41.19 9.13 4.47
CA LYS A 493 40.21 8.18 3.93
C LYS A 493 40.00 8.31 2.42
N CYS A 494 40.16 9.50 1.85
CA CYS A 494 40.10 9.69 0.40
C CYS A 494 41.36 9.20 -0.31
N GLU A 495 42.55 9.36 0.28
CA GLU A 495 43.81 8.89 -0.33
C GLU A 495 43.95 7.37 -0.30
N VAL A 496 43.57 6.69 0.79
CA VAL A 496 43.63 5.21 0.88
C VAL A 496 42.67 4.54 -0.11
N HIS A 497 41.57 5.20 -0.49
CA HIS A 497 40.65 4.66 -1.50
C HIS A 497 41.14 4.85 -2.95
N ILE A 498 42.04 5.83 -3.19
CA ILE A 498 42.65 6.08 -4.49
C ILE A 498 43.88 5.17 -4.71
N SER A 499 44.63 4.82 -3.66
CA SER A 499 45.78 3.90 -3.76
C SER A 499 45.38 2.44 -4.03
N PHE A 500 44.16 2.02 -3.68
CA PHE A 500 43.69 0.66 -3.97
C PHE A 500 43.14 0.45 -5.39
N LEU A 501 42.92 1.54 -6.17
CA LEU A 501 42.49 1.45 -7.56
C LEU A 501 43.65 1.48 -8.59
N TYR A 502 44.89 1.71 -8.17
CA TYR A 502 46.06 1.83 -9.07
C TYR A 502 47.08 0.68 -9.01
N LEU A 503 46.76 -0.45 -8.35
CA LEU A 503 47.67 -1.62 -8.22
C LEU A 503 47.24 -2.86 -9.03
N LYS A 504 46.41 -2.71 -10.07
CA LYS A 504 46.14 -3.79 -11.04
C LYS A 504 46.15 -3.29 -12.49
N LEU A 505 47.34 -3.03 -13.03
CA LEU A 505 47.59 -3.09 -14.48
C LEU A 505 48.97 -3.73 -14.71
N PRO A 506 49.11 -4.78 -15.53
CA PRO A 506 50.41 -5.35 -15.88
C PRO A 506 51.10 -4.47 -16.94
N GLY A 507 52.39 -4.19 -16.74
CA GLY A 507 53.22 -3.43 -17.68
C GLY A 507 53.61 -4.24 -18.94
N PRO A 508 53.96 -3.58 -20.06
CA PRO A 508 54.38 -4.25 -21.27
C PRO A 508 55.87 -4.63 -21.18
N MET A 509 56.21 -5.89 -21.48
CA MET A 509 57.57 -6.27 -21.86
C MET A 509 57.67 -6.28 -23.38
N GLY A 510 58.59 -5.47 -23.90
CA GLY A 510 59.07 -5.56 -25.26
C GLY A 510 60.54 -5.97 -25.25
N SER A 511 60.82 -7.10 -25.90
CA SER A 511 62.01 -7.40 -26.72
C SER A 511 61.83 -8.81 -27.28
#